data_AF-A0A0G1KS27-F1
#
_entry.id   AF-A0A0G1KS27-F1
#
_cell.length_a   1.000
_cell.length_b   1.000
_cell.length_c   1.000
_cell.angle_alpha   90.00
_cell.angle_beta   90.00
_cell.angle_gamma   90.00
#
_symmetry.space_group_name_H-M   'P 1'
#
loop_
_entity.id
_entity.type
_entity.pdbx_description
1 polymer ?
#
loop_
_entity_poly.entity_id
_entity_poly.type
_entity_poly.pdbx_seq_one_letter_code
_entity_poly.pdbx_strand_id
1 'polypeptide(L)' 'MSLYSTKQLTEDTLGEIKEALYQLQYGSVEIFVQDGLVTQITKRIIKKTIPDKSKKGLDNSIRNR' A
#
# COMPACT_ATOMS: atom_id res chain seq x y z
N MET A 1 19.66 8.16 1.90
CA MET A 1 19.09 6.84 1.58
C MET A 1 20.17 5.81 1.85
N SER A 2 19.87 4.82 2.68
CA SER A 2 20.77 3.70 2.95
C SER A 2 20.72 2.72 1.78
N LEU A 3 21.87 2.23 1.31
CA LEU A 3 21.99 1.24 0.24
C LEU A 3 22.24 -0.14 0.87
N TYR A 4 21.37 -1.13 0.62
CA TYR A 4 21.48 -2.45 1.24
C TYR A 4 21.74 -3.55 0.22
N SER A 5 22.62 -4.51 0.52
CA SER A 5 22.92 -5.60 -0.42
C SER A 5 21.77 -6.60 -0.58
N THR A 6 21.48 -7.05 -1.79
CA THR A 6 20.55 -8.17 -2.05
C THR A 6 21.23 -9.53 -1.96
N LYS A 7 22.57 -9.58 -2.00
CA LYS A 7 23.33 -10.82 -1.78
C LYS A 7 23.37 -11.19 -0.30
N GLN A 8 23.27 -10.19 0.58
CA GLN A 8 23.17 -10.34 2.03
C GLN A 8 22.13 -9.34 2.53
N LEU A 9 20.88 -9.81 2.61
CA LEU A 9 19.81 -9.03 3.24
C LEU A 9 20.16 -8.85 4.71
N THR A 10 20.43 -7.62 5.11
CA THR A 10 20.66 -7.30 6.52
C THR A 10 19.35 -7.42 7.30
N GLU A 11 19.45 -7.68 8.60
CA GLU A 11 18.28 -7.69 9.49
C GLU A 11 17.53 -6.35 9.45
N ASP A 12 18.25 -5.24 9.25
CA ASP A 12 17.65 -3.91 9.12
C ASP A 12 16.75 -3.81 7.88
N THR A 13 17.23 -4.22 6.70
CA THR A 13 16.42 -4.22 5.47
C THR A 13 15.22 -5.13 5.59
N LEU A 14 15.39 -6.31 6.19
CA LEU A 14 14.30 -7.25 6.42
C LEU A 14 13.29 -6.67 7.42
N GLY A 15 13.76 -5.96 8.45
CA GLY A 15 12.94 -5.22 9.41
C GLY A 15 12.09 -4.14 8.73
N GLU A 16 12.70 -3.32 7.87
CA GLU A 16 11.99 -2.28 7.11
C GLU A 16 10.89 -2.87 6.21
N ILE A 17 11.17 -3.99 5.53
CA ILE A 17 10.16 -4.68 4.69
C ILE A 17 9.01 -5.21 5.55
N LYS A 18 9.32 -5.86 6.69
CA LYS A 18 8.32 -6.38 7.63
C LYS A 18 7.44 -5.26 8.17
N GLU A 19 8.04 -4.14 8.59
CA GLU A 19 7.31 -2.98 9.10
C GLU A 19 6.42 -2.37 8.02
N ALA A 20 6.93 -2.24 6.79
CA ALA A 20 6.17 -1.71 5.66
C ALA A 20 4.93 -2.57 5.34
N LEU A 21 5.08 -3.90 5.40
CA LEU A 21 3.96 -4.84 5.24
C LEU A 21 2.97 -4.77 6.41
N TYR A 22 3.46 -4.71 7.65
CA TYR A 22 2.60 -4.66 8.84
C TYR A 22 1.69 -3.42 8.87
N GLN A 23 2.21 -2.28 8.40
CA GLN A 23 1.46 -1.03 8.36
C GLN A 23 0.40 -0.97 7.24
N LEU A 24 0.41 -1.92 6.30
CA LEU A 24 -0.51 -1.93 5.17
C LEU A 24 -1.76 -2.76 5.46
N GLN A 25 -2.91 -2.09 5.54
CA GLN A 25 -4.20 -2.76 5.60
C GLN A 25 -4.65 -3.28 4.22
N TYR A 26 -4.46 -2.49 3.16
CA TYR A 26 -4.72 -2.86 1.77
C TYR A 26 -3.74 -2.13 0.84
N GLY A 27 -3.05 -2.86 -0.02
CA GLY A 27 -2.04 -2.26 -0.88
C GLY A 27 -0.96 -3.22 -1.36
N SER A 28 0.17 -2.65 -1.76
CA SER A 28 1.40 -3.34 -2.10
C SER A 28 2.63 -2.66 -1.48
N VAL A 29 3.68 -3.45 -1.23
CA VAL A 29 5.04 -2.98 -0.99
C VAL A 29 5.85 -3.24 -2.25
N GLU A 30 6.59 -2.24 -2.71
CA GLU A 30 7.42 -2.29 -3.91
C GLU A 30 8.88 -2.07 -3.51
N ILE A 31 9.77 -2.98 -3.94
CA ILE A 31 11.20 -2.95 -3.62
C ILE A 31 11.96 -2.73 -4.93
N PHE A 32 12.78 -1.69 -4.97
CA PHE A 32 13.61 -1.35 -6.11
C PHE A 32 15.05 -1.77 -5.82
N VAL A 33 15.64 -2.50 -6.78
CA VAL A 33 17.00 -3.02 -6.69
C VAL A 33 17.79 -2.54 -7.89
N GLN A 34 18.99 -2.01 -7.64
CA GLN A 34 19.96 -1.62 -8.66
C GLN A 34 21.35 -2.07 -8.21
N ASP A 35 22.14 -2.64 -9.15
CA ASP A 35 23.51 -3.10 -8.89
C ASP A 35 23.63 -4.10 -7.72
N GLY A 36 22.58 -4.90 -7.51
CA GLY A 36 22.51 -5.84 -6.39
C GLY A 36 22.32 -5.16 -5.04
N LEU A 37 21.85 -3.91 -5.02
CA LEU A 37 21.53 -3.16 -3.82
C LEU A 37 20.05 -2.72 -3.84
N VAL A 38 19.35 -2.84 -2.72
CA VAL A 38 18.05 -2.19 -2.48
C VAL A 38 18.30 -0.70 -2.39
N THR A 39 17.65 0.06 -3.27
CA THR A 39 17.78 1.51 -3.35
C THR A 39 16.54 2.23 -2.84
N GLN A 40 15.37 1.58 -2.89
CA GLN A 40 14.12 2.16 -2.44
C GLN A 40 13.09 1.08 -2.04
N ILE A 41 12.35 1.34 -0.96
CA ILE A 41 11.17 0.60 -0.56
C ILE A 41 9.99 1.58 -0.54
N THR A 42 8.91 1.24 -1.24
CA THR A 42 7.72 2.11 -1.36
C THR A 42 6.45 1.35 -1.01
N LYS A 43 5.46 2.06 -0.47
CA LYS A 43 4.13 1.51 -0.15
C LYS A 43 3.08 2.15 -1.05
N ARG A 44 2.26 1.33 -1.70
CA ARG A 44 1.08 1.78 -2.45
C ARG A 44 -0.18 1.36 -1.70
N ILE A 45 -0.92 2.34 -1.18
CA ILE A 45 -2.18 2.09 -0.48
C ILE A 45 -3.31 1.96 -1.49
N ILE A 46 -4.06 0.85 -1.44
CA ILE A 46 -5.27 0.66 -2.24
C ILE A 46 -6.47 0.98 -1.35
N LYS A 47 -7.04 2.18 -1.50
CA LYS A 47 -8.26 2.54 -0.78
C LYS A 47 -9.43 1.73 -1.33
N LYS A 48 -10.02 0.87 -0.50
CA LYS A 48 -11.32 0.29 -0.83
C LYS A 48 -12.38 1.37 -0.72
N THR A 49 -12.98 1.75 -1.83
CA THR A 49 -14.26 2.46 -1.81
C THR A 49 -15.32 1.44 -1.38
N ILE A 50 -15.80 1.53 -0.14
CA ILE A 50 -17.04 0.85 0.23
C ILE A 50 -18.11 1.52 -0.64
N PRO A 51 -18.78 0.80 -1.56
CA PRO A 51 -19.86 1.40 -2.32
C PRO A 51 -20.92 1.82 -1.31
N ASP A 52 -21.07 3.12 -1.14
CA ASP A 52 -21.99 3.72 -0.19
C ASP A 52 -23.42 3.36 -0.61
N LYS A 53 -23.96 2.30 0.02
CA LYS A 53 -25.31 1.82 -0.26
C LYS A 53 -26.39 2.83 0.15
N SER A 54 -26.03 3.93 0.83
CA SER A 54 -26.97 4.95 1.30
C SER A 54 -27.60 5.78 0.16
N LYS A 55 -26.98 5.84 -1.03
CA LYS A 55 -27.46 6.71 -2.12
C LYS A 55 -28.51 6.10 -3.07
N LYS A 56 -28.87 4.82 -2.91
CA LYS A 56 -29.88 4.19 -3.81
C LYS A 56 -31.34 4.48 -3.45
N GLY A 57 -31.62 5.17 -2.34
CA GLY A 57 -33.00 5.43 -1.88
C GLY A 57 -33.50 6.87 -1.99
N LEU A 58 -32.65 7.86 -2.27
CA LEU A 58 -33.03 9.28 -2.11
C LEU A 58 -33.60 9.95 -3.38
N ASP A 59 -33.44 9.35 -4.57
CA ASP A 59 -33.91 9.96 -5.84
C ASP A 59 -35.41 9.74 -6.09
N ASN A 60 -36.01 8.68 -5.55
CA ASN A 60 -37.43 8.38 -5.81
C ASN A 60 -38.43 9.20 -4.99
N SER A 61 -38.00 9.94 -3.96
CA SER A 61 -38.89 10.80 -3.15
C SER A 61 -39.04 12.23 -3.68
N ILE A 62 -38.13 12.67 -4.57
CA ILE A 62 -38.15 14.02 -5.16
C ILE A 62 -38.99 14.05 -6.44
N ARG A 63 -39.06 12.93 -7.17
CA ARG A 63 -39.83 12.83 -8.43
C ARG A 63 -41.35 12.76 -8.25
N ASN A 64 -41.84 12.52 -7.04
CA ASN A 64 -43.26 12.39 -6.70
C ASN A 64 -43.82 13.58 -5.89
N ARG A 65 -43.22 14.77 -5.97
CA ARG A 65 -43.78 16.01 -5.41
C ARG A 65 -44.07 17.03 -6.49
#